data_AF-X1G762-F1
#
_entry.id   AF-X1G762-F1
#
_cell.length_a   1.000
_cell.length_b   1.000
_cell.length_c   1.000
_cell.angle_alpha   90.00
_cell.angle_beta   90.00
_cell.angle_gamma   90.00
#
_symmetry.space_group_name_H-M   'P 1'
#
loop_
_entity.id
_entity.type
_entity.pdbx_description
1 polymer ?
#
loop_
_entity_poly.entity_id
_entity_poly.type
_entity_poly.pdbx_seq_one_letter_code
_entity_poly.pdbx_strand_id
1 'polypeptide(L)' 'MGKTTFAIKISEEVLKSFKTFCKEHGIKYSFFVEEAIKRKLEEEELKEDLLDLKTLGKEEKLAIPFEKYLRSRGA' A
#
# COMPACT_ATOMS: atom_id res chain seq x y z
N MET A 1 5.81 -0.92 20.30
CA MET A 1 4.51 -0.89 19.59
C MET A 1 3.66 -2.07 20.04
N GLY A 2 2.39 -1.84 20.35
CA GLY A 2 1.48 -2.90 20.81
C GLY A 2 1.15 -3.89 19.70
N LYS A 3 1.00 -5.17 20.07
CA LYS A 3 0.48 -6.21 19.16
C LYS A 3 -1.01 -6.37 19.41
N THR A 4 -1.81 -6.39 18.36
CA THR A 4 -3.26 -6.58 18.43
C THR A 4 -3.65 -7.87 17.70
N THR A 5 -4.64 -8.57 18.22
CA THR A 5 -5.16 -9.78 17.59
C THR A 5 -6.04 -9.41 16.39
N PHE A 6 -5.75 -9.99 15.24
CA PHE A 6 -6.55 -9.86 14.02
C PHE A 6 -6.93 -11.26 13.54
N ALA A 7 -8.23 -11.52 13.39
CA ALA A 7 -8.77 -12.81 13.00
C ALA A 7 -9.45 -12.70 11.63
N ILE A 8 -9.06 -13.57 10.69
CA ILE A 8 -9.59 -13.61 9.33
C ILE A 8 -9.90 -15.06 8.97
N LYS A 9 -10.90 -15.26 8.12
CA LYS A 9 -11.14 -16.55 7.46
C LYS A 9 -10.28 -16.67 6.20
N ILE A 10 -9.52 -17.74 6.10
CA ILE A 10 -8.71 -18.08 4.93
C ILE A 10 -9.08 -19.49 4.45
N SER A 11 -8.90 -19.74 3.16
CA SER A 11 -9.17 -21.06 2.59
C SER A 11 -8.23 -22.10 3.18
N GLU A 12 -8.72 -23.34 3.29
CA GLU A 12 -7.97 -24.43 3.90
C GLU A 12 -6.70 -24.79 3.10
N GLU A 13 -6.77 -24.66 1.77
CA GLU A 13 -5.65 -24.86 0.86
C GLU A 13 -4.51 -23.88 1.12
N VAL A 14 -4.84 -22.58 1.24
CA VAL A 14 -3.85 -21.53 1.53
C VAL A 14 -3.23 -21.74 2.91
N LEU A 15 -4.02 -22.14 3.90
CA LEU A 15 -3.51 -22.44 5.24
C LEU A 15 -2.52 -23.62 5.22
N LYS A 16 -2.81 -24.68 4.46
CA LYS A 16 -1.90 -25.84 4.32
C LYS A 16 -0.59 -25.42 3.66
N SER A 17 -0.65 -24.74 2.53
CA SER A 17 0.53 -24.24 1.81
C SER A 17 1.38 -23.30 2.69
N PHE A 18 0.73 -22.37 3.39
CA PHE A 18 1.39 -21.44 4.31
C PHE A 18 2.12 -22.14 5.46
N LYS A 19 1.46 -23.11 6.11
CA LYS A 19 2.07 -23.87 7.22
C LYS A 19 3.27 -24.68 6.76
N THR A 20 3.16 -25.35 5.61
CA THR A 20 4.25 -26.12 5.01
C THR A 20 5.44 -25.22 4.71
N PHE A 21 5.22 -24.12 4.00
CA PHE A 21 6.26 -23.15 3.66
C PHE A 21 6.97 -22.59 4.89
N CYS A 22 6.22 -22.11 5.88
CA CYS A 22 6.81 -21.56 7.09
C CYS A 22 7.59 -22.61 7.90
N LYS A 23 7.16 -23.87 7.88
CA LYS A 23 7.86 -24.98 8.53
C LYS A 23 9.17 -25.32 7.82
N GLU A 24 9.16 -25.37 6.49
CA GLU A 24 10.36 -25.66 5.67
C GLU A 24 11.42 -24.56 5.80
N HIS A 25 10.99 -23.30 5.87
CA HIS A 25 11.89 -22.15 5.96
C HIS A 25 12.21 -21.71 7.39
N GLY A 26 11.62 -22.34 8.42
CA GLY A 26 11.83 -21.98 9.83
C GLY A 26 11.31 -20.58 10.20
N ILE A 27 10.29 -20.08 9.51
CA ILE A 27 9.76 -18.72 9.67
C ILE A 27 8.56 -18.72 10.61
N LYS A 28 8.48 -17.72 11.49
CA LYS A 28 7.30 -17.52 12.35
C LYS A 28 6.12 -17.04 11.53
N TYR A 29 4.95 -17.64 11.76
CA TYR A 29 3.72 -17.31 11.05
C TYR A 29 3.34 -15.83 11.16
N SER A 30 3.44 -15.27 12.36
CA SER A 30 3.16 -13.86 12.60
C SER A 30 4.08 -12.93 11.83
N PHE A 31 5.37 -13.27 11.72
CA PHE A 31 6.34 -12.48 10.96
C PHE A 31 6.02 -12.52 9.46
N PHE A 32 5.77 -13.71 8.91
CA PHE A 32 5.43 -13.84 7.49
C PHE A 32 4.17 -13.06 7.12
N VAL A 33 3.11 -13.17 7.95
CA VAL A 33 1.84 -12.48 7.70
C VAL A 33 2.01 -10.97 7.83
N GLU A 34 2.72 -10.49 8.84
CA GLU A 34 2.96 -9.06 9.04
C GLU A 34 3.73 -8.45 7.86
N GLU A 35 4.79 -9.10 7.41
CA GLU A 35 5.58 -8.64 6.25
C GLU A 35 4.80 -8.71 4.94
N ALA A 36 4.01 -9.77 4.74
CA ALA A 36 3.16 -9.89 3.56
C ALA A 36 2.10 -8.78 3.50
N ILE A 37 1.51 -8.42 4.65
CA ILE A 37 0.54 -7.32 4.74
C ILE A 37 1.21 -5.98 4.43
N LYS A 38 2.36 -5.67 5.05
CA LYS A 38 3.08 -4.41 4.79
C LYS A 38 3.42 -4.26 3.32
N ARG A 39 4.03 -5.29 2.73
CA ARG A 39 4.42 -5.27 1.33
C ARG A 39 3.22 -5.10 0.39
N LYS A 40 2.09 -5.75 0.71
CA LYS A 40 0.88 -5.60 -0.10
C LYS A 40 0.25 -4.22 0.00
N LEU A 41 0.33 -3.57 1.16
CA LEU A 41 -0.11 -2.19 1.31
C LEU A 41 0.77 -1.25 0.48
N GLU A 42 2.10 -1.37 0.58
CA GLU A 42 3.03 -0.56 -0.22
C GLU A 42 2.82 -0.73 -1.73
N GLU A 43 2.54 -1.95 -2.20
CA GLU A 43 2.26 -2.23 -3.61
C GLU A 43 0.96 -1.58 -4.11
N GLU A 44 -0.11 -1.58 -3.30
CA GLU A 44 -1.38 -0.92 -3.68
C GLU A 44 -1.29 0.61 -3.56
N GLU A 45 -0.61 1.14 -2.53
CA GLU A 45 -0.35 2.59 -2.41
C GLU A 45 0.43 3.12 -3.62
N LEU A 46 1.51 2.44 -4.01
CA LEU A 46 2.30 2.83 -5.18
C LEU A 46 1.46 2.81 -6.47
N LYS A 47 0.54 1.85 -6.58
CA LYS A 47 -0.33 1.73 -7.74
C LYS A 47 -1.37 2.85 -7.78
N GLU A 48 -1.92 3.25 -6.64
CA GLU A 48 -2.78 4.42 -6.51
C GLU A 48 -2.02 5.69 -6.89
N ASP A 49 -0.82 5.90 -6.35
CA ASP A 49 0.03 7.06 -6.67
C ASP A 49 0.34 7.17 -8.17
N LEU A 50 0.67 6.04 -8.82
CA LEU A 50 0.92 6.00 -10.25
C LEU A 50 -0.34 6.29 -11.08
N LEU A 51 -1.51 5.85 -10.60
CA LEU A 51 -2.78 6.15 -11.23
C LEU A 51 -3.05 7.65 -11.16
N ASP A 52 -2.89 8.25 -9.99
CA ASP A 52 -3.11 9.67 -9.75
C ASP A 52 -2.14 10.53 -10.55
N LEU A 53 -0.87 10.16 -10.62
CA LEU A 53 0.10 10.88 -11.44
C LEU A 53 -0.29 10.86 -12.93
N LYS A 54 -0.85 9.75 -13.41
CA LYS A 54 -1.32 9.62 -14.80
C LYS A 54 -2.59 10.42 -15.07
N THR A 55 -3.52 10.48 -14.11
CA THR A 55 -4.78 11.23 -14.27
C THR A 55 -4.52 12.73 -14.15
N LEU A 56 -3.80 13.16 -13.11
CA LEU A 56 -3.50 14.55 -12.79
C LEU A 56 -2.45 15.17 -13.73
N GLY A 57 -1.57 14.38 -14.35
CA GLY A 57 -0.61 14.90 -15.33
C GLY A 57 -1.28 15.60 -16.53
N LYS A 58 -2.55 15.31 -16.82
CA LYS A 58 -3.32 16.05 -17.84
C LYS A 58 -3.72 17.45 -17.39
N GLU A 59 -3.88 17.65 -16.08
CA GLU A 59 -4.28 18.91 -15.47
C GLU A 59 -3.11 19.90 -15.38
N GLU A 60 -1.86 19.42 -15.46
CA GLU A 60 -0.67 20.27 -15.48
C GLU A 60 -0.71 21.34 -16.59
N LYS A 61 -1.26 21.00 -17.76
CA LYS A 61 -1.42 21.95 -18.88
C LYS A 61 -2.44 23.05 -18.59
N LEU A 62 -3.37 22.80 -17.67
CA LEU A 62 -4.40 23.74 -17.23
C LEU A 62 -3.96 24.53 -16.00
N ALA A 63 -2.84 24.14 -15.36
CA ALA A 63 -2.32 24.79 -14.18
C ALA A 63 -1.80 26.20 -14.51
N ILE A 64 -2.07 27.14 -13.62
CA ILE A 64 -1.47 28.47 -13.68
C ILE A 64 -0.16 28.50 -12.90
N PRO A 65 0.84 29.30 -13.31
CA PRO A 65 2.06 29.47 -12.53
C PRO A 65 1.76 29.89 -11.09
N PHE A 66 2.51 29.34 -10.13
CA PHE A 66 2.28 29.55 -8.70
C PHE A 66 2.24 31.04 -8.29
N GLU A 67 3.13 31.85 -8.87
CA GLU A 67 3.16 33.30 -8.63
C GLU A 67 1.88 34.01 -9.10
N LYS A 68 1.30 33.56 -10.22
CA LYS A 68 0.05 34.10 -10.77
C LYS A 68 -1.13 33.74 -9.87
N TYR A 69 -1.12 32.52 -9.32
CA TYR A 69 -2.08 32.10 -8.31
C TYR A 69 -2.00 32.93 -7.03
N LEU A 70 -0.80 33.14 -6.49
CA LEU A 70 -0.61 33.96 -5.27
C LEU A 70 -1.12 35.39 -5.44
N ARG A 71 -0.86 36.02 -6.60
CA ARG A 71 -1.39 37.36 -6.90
C ARG A 71 -2.92 37.39 -6.96
N SER A 72 -3.55 36.33 -7.44
CA SER A 72 -5.03 36.23 -7.50
C SER A 72 -5.69 36.03 -6.13
N ARG A 73 -4.93 35.57 -5.12
CA ARG A 73 -5.40 35.34 -3.76
C ARG A 73 -5.18 36.51 -2.80
N GLY A 74 -4.64 37.64 -3.27
CA GLY A 74 -4.48 38.85 -2.46
C GLY A 74 -3.37 38.72 -1.40
N ALA A 75 -2.14 38.44 -1.86
CA ALA A 75 -0.94 38.83 -1.12
C ALA A 75 -0.57 40.27 -1.45
#